data_AF-H2Y8B0-F1
#
_entry.id   AF-H2Y8B0-F1
#
_cell.length_a   1.000
_cell.length_b   1.000
_cell.length_c   1.000
_cell.angle_alpha   90.00
_cell.angle_beta   90.00
_cell.angle_gamma   90.00
#
_symmetry.space_group_name_H-M   'P 1'
#
loop_
_entity.id
_entity.type
_entity.pdbx_description
1 polymer ?
#
loop_
_entity_poly.entity_id
_entity_poly.type
_entity_poly.pdbx_seq_one_letter_code
_entity_poly.pdbx_strand_id
1 'polypeptide(L)'
;KMSLSLKELSNLLGFLQEEEIANQQFESFSPALQRAGFNKQDHFRVASSVVLLLQHKDLLTGQHQRLAAMYLLYDMYKNEPVAANPFAPVFTHLLQPSGQDEHIIFLSLVEKQSQLPASDKAGISCVISNPDAFDISSITCKSKSKQKVIESLLTGSNAPTIQNLRPEFIRPAPPLHPCADEMVWMNPIDYSWLNFTWDTSMGQNINTGVEVKRLMAKAFKNPLTVPQQNQLLQELNNDQKLVYHVGLTPTKLPDLVENNPLVAIEVLLMLMQSSQITEYFTVLVNMEMSLHSMEVLAV
;
A
#
# COMPACT_ATOMS: atom_id res chain seq x y z
N LYS A 1 2.61 -34.16 -23.65
CA LYS A 1 1.42 -33.30 -23.85
C LYS A 1 1.34 -32.35 -22.67
N MET A 2 1.41 -31.04 -22.89
CA MET A 2 1.44 -30.01 -21.83
C MET A 2 0.05 -29.64 -21.29
N SER A 3 -1.04 -30.09 -21.93
CA SER A 3 -2.42 -29.78 -21.56
C SER A 3 -3.05 -30.87 -20.69
N LEU A 4 -3.98 -30.49 -19.80
CA LEU A 4 -4.88 -31.43 -19.13
C LEU A 4 -5.87 -32.02 -20.16
N SER A 5 -6.28 -33.27 -19.95
CA SER A 5 -7.40 -33.88 -20.65
C SER A 5 -8.73 -33.33 -20.11
N LEU A 6 -9.82 -33.47 -20.89
CA LEU A 6 -11.14 -32.98 -20.49
C LEU A 6 -11.62 -33.60 -19.16
N LYS A 7 -11.26 -34.86 -18.89
CA LYS A 7 -11.57 -35.57 -17.65
C LYS A 7 -10.75 -35.07 -16.45
N GLU A 8 -9.46 -34.79 -16.66
CA GLU A 8 -8.60 -34.21 -15.62
C GLU A 8 -9.03 -32.78 -15.26
N LEU A 9 -9.43 -31.99 -16.26
CA LEU A 9 -9.97 -30.64 -16.06
C LEU A 9 -11.31 -30.68 -15.32
N SER A 10 -12.23 -31.56 -15.70
CA SER A 10 -13.52 -31.69 -14.98
C SER A 10 -13.34 -32.10 -13.52
N ASN A 11 -12.35 -32.96 -13.23
CA ASN A 11 -12.02 -33.35 -11.86
C ASN A 11 -11.40 -32.19 -11.07
N LEU A 12 -10.49 -31.42 -11.68
CA LEU A 12 -9.90 -30.23 -11.06
C LEU A 12 -10.95 -29.15 -10.81
N LEU A 13 -11.86 -28.91 -11.76
CA LEU A 13 -12.91 -27.91 -11.62
C LEU A 13 -13.99 -28.36 -10.62
N GLY A 14 -14.33 -29.65 -10.59
CA GLY A 14 -15.23 -30.24 -9.59
C GLY A 14 -14.68 -30.05 -8.17
N PHE A 15 -13.38 -30.28 -7.98
CA PHE A 15 -12.68 -30.01 -6.73
C PHE A 15 -12.60 -28.52 -6.37
N LEU A 16 -12.51 -27.64 -7.39
CA LEU A 16 -12.50 -26.18 -7.19
C LEU A 16 -13.91 -25.57 -7.05
N GLN A 17 -14.97 -26.37 -6.94
CA GLN A 17 -16.32 -25.86 -6.69
C GLN A 17 -16.46 -25.31 -5.28
N GLU A 18 -17.28 -24.27 -5.16
CA GLU A 18 -17.41 -23.47 -3.93
C GLU A 18 -18.03 -24.26 -2.76
N GLU A 19 -18.90 -25.24 -3.06
CA GLU A 19 -19.60 -26.06 -2.07
C GLU A 19 -18.68 -27.08 -1.36
N GLU A 20 -17.70 -27.66 -2.06
CA GLU A 20 -16.74 -28.59 -1.46
C GLU A 20 -15.65 -27.86 -0.67
N ILE A 21 -15.21 -26.69 -1.14
CA ILE A 21 -14.15 -25.89 -0.51
C ILE A 21 -14.62 -25.27 0.81
N ALA A 22 -15.87 -24.79 0.89
CA ALA A 22 -16.39 -24.12 2.09
C ALA A 22 -16.49 -25.06 3.31
N ASN A 23 -16.56 -26.37 3.09
CA ASN A 23 -16.77 -27.38 4.13
C ASN A 23 -15.51 -28.20 4.46
N GLN A 24 -14.39 -27.96 3.78
CA GLN A 24 -13.15 -28.73 3.93
C GLN A 24 -12.00 -27.88 4.49
N GLN A 25 -11.15 -28.50 5.30
CA GLN A 25 -9.92 -27.87 5.79
C GLN A 25 -8.82 -27.92 4.71
N PHE A 26 -7.96 -26.90 4.67
CA PHE A 26 -6.91 -26.79 3.66
C PHE A 26 -5.98 -28.03 3.58
N GLU A 27 -5.71 -28.67 4.71
CA GLU A 27 -4.86 -29.87 4.80
C GLU A 27 -5.43 -31.10 4.05
N SER A 28 -6.74 -31.13 3.79
CA SER A 28 -7.40 -32.22 3.07
C SER A 28 -7.25 -32.15 1.54
N PHE A 29 -6.75 -31.02 1.02
CA PHE A 29 -6.61 -30.80 -0.42
C PHE A 29 -5.46 -31.60 -1.04
N SER A 30 -4.35 -31.79 -0.30
CA SER A 30 -3.21 -32.60 -0.77
C SER A 30 -3.58 -34.07 -1.05
N PRO A 31 -4.19 -34.81 -0.09
CA PRO A 31 -4.62 -36.18 -0.34
C PRO A 31 -5.79 -36.27 -1.32
N ALA A 32 -6.64 -35.24 -1.43
CA ALA A 32 -7.72 -35.20 -2.43
C ALA A 32 -7.16 -35.07 -3.87
N LEU A 33 -6.14 -34.24 -4.07
CA LEU A 33 -5.43 -34.11 -5.35
C LEU A 33 -4.75 -35.44 -5.76
N GLN A 34 -4.15 -36.15 -4.80
CA GLN A 34 -3.57 -37.48 -5.03
C GLN A 34 -4.65 -38.53 -5.37
N ARG A 35 -5.81 -38.50 -4.71
CA ARG A 35 -6.96 -39.36 -5.04
C ARG A 35 -7.55 -39.06 -6.43
N ALA A 36 -7.45 -37.81 -6.89
CA ALA A 36 -7.86 -37.39 -8.23
C ALA A 36 -6.91 -37.87 -9.35
N GLY A 37 -5.81 -38.55 -9.01
CA GLY A 37 -4.90 -39.21 -9.95
C GLY A 37 -3.71 -38.36 -10.38
N PHE A 38 -3.45 -37.23 -9.72
CA PHE A 38 -2.30 -36.38 -10.04
C PHE A 38 -1.07 -36.77 -9.21
N ASN A 39 -0.03 -37.24 -9.90
CA ASN A 39 1.27 -37.55 -9.31
C ASN A 39 2.21 -36.34 -9.35
N LYS A 40 3.35 -36.41 -8.64
CA LYS A 40 4.38 -35.34 -8.64
C LYS A 40 4.83 -34.94 -10.06
N GLN A 41 4.79 -35.86 -11.02
CA GLN A 41 5.14 -35.60 -12.43
C GLN A 41 4.10 -34.72 -13.16
N ASP A 42 2.84 -34.76 -12.74
CA ASP A 42 1.75 -33.98 -13.32
C ASP A 42 1.56 -32.63 -12.64
N HIS A 43 2.26 -32.40 -11.52
CA HIS A 43 2.14 -31.17 -10.75
C HIS A 43 2.41 -29.92 -11.57
N PHE A 44 3.39 -29.96 -12.48
CA PHE A 44 3.68 -28.82 -13.34
C PHE A 44 2.52 -28.50 -14.30
N ARG A 45 1.87 -29.52 -14.87
CA ARG A 45 0.74 -29.36 -15.81
C ARG A 45 -0.50 -28.83 -15.11
N VAL A 46 -0.79 -29.36 -13.93
CA VAL A 46 -1.91 -28.93 -13.08
C VAL A 46 -1.70 -27.50 -12.59
N ALA A 47 -0.51 -27.20 -12.03
CA ALA A 47 -0.18 -25.87 -11.55
C ALA A 47 -0.24 -24.81 -12.67
N SER A 48 0.27 -25.13 -13.87
CA SER A 48 0.17 -24.22 -15.02
C SER A 48 -1.29 -23.91 -15.40
N SER A 49 -2.17 -24.90 -15.30
CA SER A 49 -3.61 -24.73 -15.57
C SER A 49 -4.29 -23.88 -14.49
N VAL A 50 -3.92 -24.08 -13.22
CA VAL A 50 -4.43 -23.27 -12.09
C VAL A 50 -3.96 -21.82 -12.17
N VAL A 51 -2.72 -21.56 -12.62
CA VAL A 51 -2.22 -20.20 -12.84
C VAL A 51 -3.03 -19.49 -13.94
N LEU A 52 -3.35 -20.17 -15.04
CA LEU A 52 -4.21 -19.62 -16.09
C LEU A 52 -5.61 -19.28 -15.56
N LEU A 53 -6.20 -20.15 -14.73
CA LEU A 53 -7.48 -19.88 -14.06
C LEU A 53 -7.41 -18.69 -13.09
N LEU A 54 -6.29 -18.49 -12.41
CA LEU A 54 -6.08 -17.35 -11.49
C LEU A 54 -5.85 -16.02 -12.21
N GLN A 55 -5.22 -16.04 -13.39
CA GLN A 55 -4.96 -14.86 -14.22
C GLN A 55 -6.26 -14.28 -14.80
N HIS A 56 -7.23 -15.11 -15.15
CA HIS A 56 -8.53 -14.66 -15.65
C HIS A 56 -9.53 -14.48 -14.51
N LYS A 57 -9.86 -13.23 -14.18
CA LYS A 57 -10.82 -12.88 -13.10
C LYS A 57 -12.23 -13.44 -13.33
N ASP A 58 -12.60 -13.75 -14.57
CA ASP A 58 -13.94 -14.24 -14.94
C ASP A 58 -14.12 -15.76 -14.75
N LEU A 59 -13.03 -16.53 -14.62
CA LEU A 59 -13.09 -17.99 -14.53
C LEU A 59 -13.24 -18.51 -13.10
N LEU A 60 -12.60 -17.83 -12.13
CA LEU A 60 -12.72 -18.10 -10.70
C LEU A 60 -13.23 -16.83 -10.00
N THR A 61 -14.55 -16.72 -9.92
CA THR A 61 -15.27 -15.57 -9.35
C THR A 61 -15.31 -15.62 -7.83
N GLY A 62 -15.31 -16.82 -7.22
CA GLY A 62 -15.37 -17.01 -5.78
C GLY A 62 -14.04 -16.74 -5.07
N GLN A 63 -14.06 -15.93 -4.00
CA GLN A 63 -12.87 -15.65 -3.18
C GLN A 63 -12.26 -16.94 -2.58
N HIS A 64 -13.12 -17.86 -2.14
CA HIS A 64 -12.71 -19.16 -1.59
C HIS A 64 -12.04 -20.05 -2.64
N GLN A 65 -12.53 -20.02 -3.89
CA GLN A 65 -11.94 -20.77 -5.01
C GLN A 65 -10.54 -20.25 -5.35
N ARG A 66 -10.37 -18.93 -5.37
CA ARG A 66 -9.06 -18.29 -5.62
C ARG A 66 -8.06 -18.62 -4.51
N LEU A 67 -8.49 -18.60 -3.24
CA LEU A 67 -7.65 -18.99 -2.11
C LEU A 67 -7.28 -20.48 -2.15
N ALA A 68 -8.22 -21.36 -2.47
CA ALA A 68 -7.96 -22.78 -2.63
C ALA A 68 -6.97 -23.06 -3.78
N ALA A 69 -7.12 -22.36 -4.91
CA ALA A 69 -6.20 -22.43 -6.03
C ALA A 69 -4.78 -21.95 -5.67
N MET A 70 -4.66 -20.85 -4.91
CA MET A 70 -3.36 -20.38 -4.39
C MET A 70 -2.73 -21.37 -3.40
N TYR A 71 -3.54 -21.94 -2.50
CA TYR A 71 -3.08 -22.95 -1.56
C TYR A 71 -2.61 -24.22 -2.28
N LEU A 72 -3.30 -24.64 -3.35
CA LEU A 72 -2.90 -25.79 -4.15
C LEU A 72 -1.51 -25.57 -4.79
N LEU A 73 -1.29 -24.39 -5.38
CA LEU A 73 0.01 -24.03 -5.96
C LEU A 73 1.13 -24.06 -4.92
N TYR A 74 0.84 -23.63 -3.69
CA TYR A 74 1.78 -23.69 -2.58
C TYR A 74 2.06 -25.13 -2.14
N ASP A 75 1.00 -25.92 -1.90
CA ASP A 75 1.10 -27.28 -1.38
C ASP A 75 1.87 -28.23 -2.32
N MET A 76 1.70 -28.05 -3.64
CA MET A 76 2.40 -28.84 -4.66
C MET A 76 3.92 -28.65 -4.68
N TYR A 77 4.42 -27.54 -4.15
CA TYR A 77 5.85 -27.17 -4.13
C TYR A 77 6.38 -26.84 -2.73
N LYS A 78 5.62 -27.09 -1.65
CA LYS A 78 5.98 -26.72 -0.26
C LYS A 78 7.29 -27.32 0.25
N ASN A 79 7.68 -28.47 -0.30
CA ASN A 79 8.88 -29.21 0.10
C ASN A 79 10.11 -28.89 -0.78
N GLU A 80 9.95 -28.09 -1.83
CA GLU A 80 11.03 -27.70 -2.74
C GLU A 80 11.55 -26.30 -2.35
N PRO A 81 12.85 -26.02 -2.51
CA PRO A 81 13.38 -24.68 -2.26
C PRO A 81 12.71 -23.66 -3.21
N VAL A 82 12.47 -22.44 -2.72
CA VAL A 82 11.77 -21.38 -3.49
C VAL A 82 12.43 -21.11 -4.84
N ALA A 83 13.77 -21.23 -4.93
CA ALA A 83 14.53 -21.08 -6.16
C ALA A 83 14.23 -22.15 -7.24
N ALA A 84 13.73 -23.32 -6.84
CA ALA A 84 13.33 -24.40 -7.73
C ALA A 84 11.83 -24.34 -8.09
N ASN A 85 11.05 -23.44 -7.48
CA ASN A 85 9.62 -23.32 -7.71
C ASN A 85 9.35 -22.39 -8.92
N PRO A 86 8.91 -22.92 -10.08
CA PRO A 86 8.65 -22.11 -11.26
C PRO A 86 7.44 -21.16 -11.11
N PHE A 87 6.63 -21.33 -10.07
CA PHE A 87 5.43 -20.53 -9.81
C PHE A 87 5.60 -19.51 -8.69
N ALA A 88 6.78 -19.41 -8.07
CA ALA A 88 7.06 -18.40 -7.03
C ALA A 88 6.76 -16.95 -7.49
N PRO A 89 7.06 -16.53 -8.74
CA PRO A 89 6.72 -15.18 -9.20
C PRO A 89 5.21 -14.90 -9.28
N VAL A 90 4.38 -15.94 -9.44
CA VAL A 90 2.92 -15.79 -9.50
C VAL A 90 2.38 -15.26 -8.17
N PHE A 91 2.90 -15.74 -7.03
CA PHE A 91 2.53 -15.22 -5.72
C PHE A 91 2.91 -13.75 -5.58
N THR A 92 4.08 -13.34 -6.08
CA THR A 92 4.49 -11.93 -6.04
C THR A 92 3.56 -11.04 -6.86
N HIS A 93 3.13 -11.50 -8.04
CA HIS A 93 2.18 -10.77 -8.89
C HIS A 93 0.75 -10.76 -8.32
N LEU A 94 0.34 -11.83 -7.65
CA LEU A 94 -0.99 -11.91 -7.00
C LEU A 94 -1.07 -11.09 -5.71
N LEU A 95 0.05 -10.96 -4.99
CA LEU A 95 0.19 -10.11 -3.80
C LEU A 95 0.44 -8.65 -4.17
N GLN A 96 0.83 -8.36 -5.42
CA GLN A 96 0.96 -7.00 -5.91
C GLN A 96 -0.44 -6.41 -6.10
N PRO A 97 -0.82 -5.37 -5.35
CA PRO A 97 -2.11 -4.72 -5.53
C PRO A 97 -2.16 -4.13 -6.95
N SER A 98 -3.16 -4.53 -7.75
CA SER A 98 -3.41 -3.91 -9.06
C SER A 98 -3.67 -2.41 -8.86
N GLY A 99 -2.85 -1.56 -9.49
CA GLY A 99 -2.62 -0.14 -9.15
C GLY A 99 -3.82 0.83 -9.05
N GLN A 100 -5.06 0.38 -9.20
CA GLN A 100 -6.24 1.19 -8.85
C GLN A 100 -6.52 1.18 -7.34
N ASP A 101 -6.28 0.06 -6.66
CA ASP A 101 -6.46 -0.06 -5.21
C ASP A 101 -5.29 0.58 -4.43
N GLU A 102 -4.10 0.65 -5.02
CA GLU A 102 -2.97 1.39 -4.46
C GLU A 102 -3.35 2.85 -4.25
N HIS A 103 -3.94 3.53 -5.23
CA HIS A 103 -4.27 4.93 -5.07
C HIS A 103 -5.24 5.18 -3.91
N ILE A 104 -6.26 4.34 -3.76
CA ILE A 104 -7.25 4.50 -2.68
C ILE A 104 -6.63 4.13 -1.34
N ILE A 105 -5.87 3.04 -1.26
CA ILE A 105 -5.23 2.60 -0.02
C ILE A 105 -4.16 3.60 0.39
N PHE A 106 -3.27 4.04 -0.52
CA PHE A 106 -2.26 5.06 -0.26
C PHE A 106 -2.90 6.39 0.14
N LEU A 107 -3.95 6.85 -0.55
CA LEU A 107 -4.66 8.08 -0.15
C LEU A 107 -5.26 7.94 1.25
N SER A 108 -5.87 6.79 1.56
CA SER A 108 -6.46 6.52 2.87
C SER A 108 -5.40 6.39 3.97
N LEU A 109 -4.23 5.81 3.65
CA LEU A 109 -3.09 5.67 4.57
C LEU A 109 -2.43 7.01 4.84
N VAL A 110 -2.23 7.81 3.80
CA VAL A 110 -1.67 9.17 3.89
C VAL A 110 -2.62 10.08 4.68
N GLU A 111 -3.93 9.98 4.42
CA GLU A 111 -4.95 10.71 5.17
C GLU A 111 -4.95 10.30 6.65
N LYS A 112 -4.90 9.00 6.96
CA LYS A 112 -4.79 8.52 8.35
C LYS A 112 -3.48 8.92 9.02
N GLN A 113 -2.34 8.81 8.34
CA GLN A 113 -1.05 9.26 8.88
C GLN A 113 -1.04 10.76 9.16
N SER A 114 -1.79 11.56 8.41
CA SER A 114 -1.89 13.00 8.66
C SER A 114 -2.56 13.33 10.01
N GLN A 115 -3.46 12.46 10.48
CA GLN A 115 -4.22 12.61 11.71
C GLN A 115 -3.46 12.15 12.97
N LEU A 116 -2.33 11.44 12.80
CA LEU A 116 -1.52 10.95 13.92
C LEU A 116 -0.65 12.06 14.53
N PRO A 117 -0.33 11.99 15.84
CA PRO A 117 0.65 12.87 16.47
C PRO A 117 2.03 12.79 15.79
N ALA A 118 2.84 13.85 15.89
CA ALA A 118 4.15 13.91 15.23
C ALA A 118 5.10 12.77 15.66
N SER A 119 4.96 12.26 16.87
CA SER A 119 5.69 11.09 17.39
C SER A 119 5.39 9.81 16.61
N ASP A 120 4.14 9.61 16.18
CA ASP A 120 3.69 8.41 15.46
C ASP A 120 4.04 8.47 13.96
N LYS A 121 4.18 9.69 13.40
CA LYS A 121 4.63 9.90 12.01
C LYS A 121 6.10 9.59 11.80
N ALA A 122 6.91 9.69 12.85
CA ALA A 122 8.37 9.56 12.76
C ALA A 122 8.86 8.12 12.56
N GLY A 123 7.96 7.12 12.54
CA GLY A 123 8.32 5.71 12.33
C GLY A 123 9.29 5.18 13.38
N ILE A 124 9.34 5.81 14.56
CA ILE A 124 10.28 5.45 15.61
C ILE A 124 9.88 4.08 16.14
N SER A 125 10.83 3.17 15.91
CA SER A 125 10.90 1.75 16.22
C SER A 125 10.11 1.30 17.46
N CYS A 126 9.57 0.08 17.34
CA CYS A 126 9.03 -0.86 18.32
C CYS A 126 9.84 -1.07 19.64
N VAL A 127 10.77 -0.19 19.96
CA VAL A 127 11.64 -0.18 21.13
C VAL A 127 11.03 0.61 22.29
N ILE A 128 10.15 1.58 22.02
CA ILE A 128 9.45 2.35 23.07
C ILE A 128 7.95 2.13 22.89
N SER A 129 7.31 1.55 23.91
CA SER A 129 5.85 1.43 23.94
C SER A 129 5.22 2.82 23.87
N ASN A 130 4.29 3.03 22.95
CA ASN A 130 3.55 4.29 22.84
C ASN A 130 2.83 4.56 24.18
N PRO A 131 3.06 5.72 24.84
CA PRO A 131 2.40 6.05 26.10
C PRO A 131 0.87 6.20 25.94
N ASP A 132 0.42 6.61 24.75
CA ASP A 132 -0.99 6.69 24.39
C ASP A 132 -1.34 5.43 23.58
N ALA A 133 -1.48 4.31 24.28
CA ALA A 133 -1.96 3.08 23.66
C ALA A 133 -3.26 3.37 22.88
N PHE A 134 -3.28 2.98 21.60
CA PHE A 134 -4.50 3.01 20.77
C PHE A 134 -5.70 2.57 21.60
N ASP A 135 -6.80 3.31 21.57
CA ASP A 135 -8.02 2.89 22.24
C ASP A 135 -8.57 1.65 21.50
N ILE A 136 -8.24 0.45 22.00
CA ILE A 136 -8.64 -0.85 21.46
C ILE A 136 -10.14 -1.11 21.68
N SER A 137 -10.88 -0.14 22.23
CA SER A 137 -12.34 -0.19 22.43
C SER A 137 -13.12 -0.57 21.16
N SER A 138 -12.56 -0.36 19.96
CA SER A 138 -13.14 -0.77 18.68
C SER A 138 -12.97 -2.26 18.31
N ILE A 139 -12.07 -3.02 18.95
CA ILE A 139 -11.92 -4.48 18.77
C ILE A 139 -12.73 -5.22 19.85
N THR A 140 -14.00 -4.85 20.01
CA THR A 140 -14.91 -5.59 20.90
C THR A 140 -15.47 -6.79 20.16
N CYS A 141 -14.74 -7.91 20.23
CA CYS A 141 -15.28 -9.20 19.81
C CYS A 141 -16.37 -9.64 20.82
N LYS A 142 -17.64 -9.67 20.40
CA LYS A 142 -18.80 -9.99 21.26
C LYS A 142 -18.81 -11.41 21.87
N SER A 143 -17.81 -12.25 21.57
CA SER A 143 -17.71 -13.64 22.04
C SER A 143 -16.59 -13.78 23.07
N LYS A 144 -16.95 -14.09 24.32
CA LYS A 144 -16.02 -14.26 25.46
C LYS A 144 -14.89 -15.27 25.17
N SER A 145 -15.16 -16.29 24.34
CA SER A 145 -14.20 -17.32 23.94
C SER A 145 -13.13 -16.75 23.01
N LYS A 146 -13.53 -15.92 22.05
CA LYS A 146 -12.61 -15.26 21.12
C LYS A 146 -11.75 -14.21 21.84
N GLN A 147 -12.34 -13.49 22.80
CA GLN A 147 -11.64 -12.53 23.65
C GLN A 147 -10.53 -13.20 24.46
N LYS A 148 -10.80 -14.34 25.11
CA LYS A 148 -9.77 -15.12 25.83
C LYS A 148 -8.64 -15.62 24.93
N VAL A 149 -8.95 -16.02 23.70
CA VAL A 149 -7.94 -16.47 22.73
C VAL A 149 -7.10 -15.28 22.27
N ILE A 150 -7.71 -14.13 21.96
CA ILE A 150 -7.00 -12.91 21.58
C ILE A 150 -6.10 -12.42 22.73
N GLU A 151 -6.61 -12.37 23.97
CA GLU A 151 -5.82 -12.05 25.16
C GLU A 151 -4.66 -13.03 25.32
N SER A 152 -4.91 -14.35 25.23
CA SER A 152 -3.85 -15.36 25.33
C SER A 152 -2.77 -15.22 24.24
N LEU A 153 -3.13 -14.75 23.04
CA LEU A 153 -2.21 -14.59 21.91
C LEU A 153 -1.45 -13.26 21.92
N LEU A 154 -1.98 -12.22 22.57
CA LEU A 154 -1.42 -10.86 22.55
C LEU A 154 -0.78 -10.43 23.87
N THR A 155 -1.25 -10.94 25.02
CA THR A 155 -0.80 -10.51 26.36
C THR A 155 -0.22 -11.64 27.21
N GLY A 156 -0.22 -12.88 26.71
CA GLY A 156 0.40 -14.02 27.40
C GLY A 156 1.93 -13.90 27.49
N SER A 157 2.52 -14.41 28.57
CA SER A 157 3.99 -14.44 28.78
C SER A 157 4.75 -15.25 27.72
N ASN A 158 4.06 -16.08 26.94
CA ASN A 158 4.56 -16.83 25.78
C ASN A 158 3.72 -16.56 24.53
N ALA A 159 3.30 -15.31 24.32
CA ALA A 159 2.57 -14.92 23.12
C ALA A 159 3.44 -15.11 21.86
N PRO A 160 2.91 -15.68 20.75
CA PRO A 160 3.65 -15.85 19.50
C PRO A 160 4.18 -14.54 18.92
N THR A 161 3.55 -13.42 19.25
CA THR A 161 3.99 -12.07 18.88
C THR A 161 5.33 -11.69 19.51
N ILE A 162 5.67 -12.25 20.67
CA ILE A 162 6.92 -12.00 21.37
C ILE A 162 8.04 -12.90 20.84
N GLN A 163 7.71 -14.13 20.41
CA GLN A 163 8.70 -15.13 20.00
C GLN A 163 9.14 -15.01 18.55
N ASN A 164 8.23 -14.66 17.61
CA ASN A 164 8.53 -14.79 16.17
C ASN A 164 8.54 -13.48 15.37
N LEU A 165 8.11 -12.36 15.96
CA LEU A 165 8.01 -11.06 15.26
C LEU A 165 9.06 -10.04 15.71
N ARG A 166 9.87 -10.34 16.74
CA ARG A 166 10.99 -9.51 17.15
C ARG A 166 12.29 -10.16 16.67
N PRO A 167 13.20 -9.42 16.02
CA PRO A 167 14.52 -9.97 15.70
C PRO A 167 15.21 -10.39 17.02
N GLU A 168 15.66 -11.63 17.11
CA GLU A 168 16.50 -12.06 18.21
C GLU A 168 17.82 -11.30 18.14
N PHE A 169 18.07 -10.45 19.14
CA PHE A 169 19.34 -9.74 19.27
C PHE A 169 20.39 -10.70 19.85
N ILE A 170 20.85 -11.64 19.04
CA ILE A 170 22.00 -12.49 19.36
C ILE A 170 23.23 -11.58 19.33
N ARG A 171 23.72 -11.20 20.53
CA ARG A 171 25.03 -10.57 20.66
C ARG A 171 26.04 -11.67 20.97
N PRO A 172 26.86 -12.11 20.00
CA PRO A 172 27.97 -12.99 20.35
C PRO A 172 28.82 -12.31 21.42
N ALA A 173 29.23 -13.08 22.44
CA ALA A 173 30.14 -12.55 23.45
C ALA A 173 31.40 -12.04 22.74
N PRO A 174 31.91 -10.84 23.08
CA PRO A 174 33.06 -10.28 22.40
C PRO A 174 34.24 -11.27 22.45
N PRO A 175 34.96 -11.47 21.34
CA PRO A 175 36.08 -12.40 21.30
C PRO A 175 37.11 -12.02 22.37
N LEU A 176 37.55 -13.01 23.15
CA LEU A 176 38.44 -12.82 24.30
C LEU A 176 39.91 -12.51 23.92
N HIS A 177 40.23 -12.41 22.62
CA HIS A 177 41.58 -12.18 22.13
C HIS A 177 41.70 -10.79 21.50
N PRO A 178 42.48 -9.85 22.08
CA PRO A 178 42.81 -8.60 21.41
C PRO A 178 43.67 -8.92 20.19
N CYS A 179 43.15 -8.67 18.98
CA CYS A 179 43.91 -8.81 17.75
C CYS A 179 44.76 -7.54 17.58
N ALA A 180 46.10 -7.66 17.56
CA ALA A 180 47.00 -6.50 17.51
C ALA A 180 46.88 -5.67 16.22
N ASP A 181 46.29 -6.24 15.16
CA ASP A 181 46.13 -5.62 13.84
C ASP A 181 44.71 -5.08 13.57
N GLU A 182 43.82 -5.04 14.55
CA GLU A 182 42.44 -4.54 14.36
C GLU A 182 42.33 -3.05 14.72
N MET A 183 41.69 -2.26 13.84
CA MET A 183 41.48 -0.83 14.09
C MET A 183 40.57 -0.63 15.30
N VAL A 184 41.13 -0.09 16.38
CA VAL A 184 40.36 0.24 17.59
C VAL A 184 39.44 1.42 17.30
N TRP A 185 38.14 1.21 17.50
CA TRP A 185 37.16 2.29 17.41
C TRP A 185 37.45 3.31 18.52
N MET A 186 38.02 4.46 18.15
CA MET A 186 38.26 5.54 19.09
C MET A 186 36.90 6.17 19.43
N ASN A 187 36.48 6.06 20.68
CA ASN A 187 35.34 6.83 21.17
C ASN A 187 35.88 8.19 21.65
N PRO A 188 35.76 9.26 20.86
CA PRO A 188 36.24 10.57 21.28
C PRO A 188 35.48 10.97 22.54
N ILE A 189 36.23 11.17 23.62
CA ILE A 189 35.69 11.48 24.94
C ILE A 189 35.35 12.97 25.07
N ASP A 190 35.90 13.79 24.17
CA ASP A 190 35.69 15.22 24.09
C ASP A 190 35.02 15.55 22.75
N TYR A 191 33.81 16.10 22.82
CA TYR A 191 32.99 16.53 21.69
C TYR A 191 32.96 18.06 21.56
N SER A 192 33.75 18.79 22.35
CA SER A 192 33.74 20.26 22.36
C SER A 192 34.13 20.88 21.01
N TRP A 193 34.90 20.17 20.19
CA TRP A 193 35.26 20.55 18.82
C TRP A 193 34.17 20.21 17.79
N LEU A 194 33.20 19.37 18.14
CA LEU A 194 32.16 18.92 17.25
C LEU A 194 30.99 19.91 17.27
N ASN A 195 31.10 20.98 16.49
CA ASN A 195 29.95 21.85 16.21
C ASN A 195 28.96 21.10 15.32
N PHE A 196 27.90 20.58 15.95
CA PHE A 196 26.80 19.94 15.25
C PHE A 196 26.12 20.98 14.36
N THR A 197 26.38 20.90 13.05
CA THR A 197 25.72 21.73 12.05
C THR A 197 24.75 20.85 11.28
N TRP A 198 23.46 21.14 11.41
CA TRP A 198 22.44 20.47 10.64
C TRP A 198 22.17 21.26 9.37
N ASP A 199 22.10 20.58 8.23
CA ASP A 199 21.61 21.20 7.01
C ASP A 199 20.09 21.38 7.14
N THR A 200 19.67 22.62 7.42
CA THR A 200 18.25 22.98 7.54
C THR A 200 17.50 22.84 6.22
N SER A 201 18.20 22.81 5.09
CA SER A 201 17.61 22.66 3.75
C SER A 201 17.39 21.20 3.33
N MET A 202 17.92 20.24 4.09
CA MET A 202 17.83 18.81 3.77
C MET A 202 16.37 18.33 3.77
N GLY A 203 15.83 18.02 2.60
CA GLY A 203 14.48 17.46 2.41
C GLY A 203 13.36 18.48 2.18
N GLN A 204 13.62 19.79 2.15
CA GLN A 204 12.57 20.79 1.91
C GLN A 204 11.97 20.68 0.49
N ASN A 205 12.80 20.49 -0.54
CA ASN A 205 12.34 20.46 -1.95
C ASN A 205 11.64 19.16 -2.37
N ILE A 206 11.90 18.04 -1.69
CA ILE A 206 11.27 16.74 -2.03
C ILE A 206 9.77 16.76 -1.67
N ASN A 207 9.40 17.55 -0.66
CA ASN A 207 8.04 17.62 -0.14
C ASN A 207 7.19 18.69 -0.83
N THR A 208 7.78 19.68 -1.51
CA THR A 208 7.03 20.79 -2.11
C THR A 208 5.96 20.31 -3.09
N GLY A 209 6.33 19.43 -4.04
CA GLY A 209 5.37 18.87 -5.00
C GLY A 209 4.30 17.98 -4.34
N VAL A 210 4.64 17.29 -3.25
CA VAL A 210 3.70 16.46 -2.48
C VAL A 210 2.70 17.32 -1.72
N GLU A 211 3.19 18.41 -1.11
CA GLU A 211 2.37 19.35 -0.36
C GLU A 211 1.43 20.14 -1.26
N VAL A 212 1.90 20.58 -2.43
CA VAL A 212 1.06 21.21 -3.47
C VAL A 212 -0.04 20.25 -3.93
N LYS A 213 0.29 18.98 -4.23
CA LYS A 213 -0.70 17.93 -4.55
C LYS A 213 -1.72 17.73 -3.43
N ARG A 214 -1.25 17.74 -2.18
CA ARG A 214 -2.10 17.56 -0.99
C ARG A 214 -3.07 18.72 -0.81
N LEU A 215 -2.57 19.96 -0.89
CA LEU A 215 -3.39 21.17 -0.83
C LEU A 215 -4.41 21.20 -1.96
N MET A 216 -4.02 20.78 -3.17
CA MET A 216 -4.97 20.74 -4.27
C MET A 216 -6.03 19.65 -4.15
N ALA A 217 -5.65 18.46 -3.68
CA ALA A 217 -6.62 17.41 -3.39
C ALA A 217 -7.68 17.86 -2.37
N LYS A 218 -7.29 18.73 -1.42
CA LYS A 218 -8.21 19.37 -0.50
C LYS A 218 -9.04 20.47 -1.19
N ALA A 219 -8.44 21.26 -2.08
CA ALA A 219 -9.12 22.32 -2.83
C ALA A 219 -10.26 21.82 -3.73
N PHE A 220 -10.15 20.61 -4.27
CA PHE A 220 -11.22 19.99 -5.07
C PHE A 220 -12.45 19.58 -4.26
N LYS A 221 -12.33 19.46 -2.93
CA LYS A 221 -13.41 18.96 -2.08
C LYS A 221 -13.98 20.04 -1.15
N ASN A 222 -13.15 20.97 -0.72
CA ASN A 222 -13.49 21.95 0.30
C ASN A 222 -12.75 23.28 0.06
N PRO A 223 -13.29 24.40 0.59
CA PRO A 223 -12.57 25.66 0.65
C PRO A 223 -11.27 25.55 1.43
N LEU A 224 -10.18 26.05 0.85
CA LEU A 224 -8.89 26.20 1.51
C LEU A 224 -8.91 27.42 2.43
N THR A 225 -8.14 27.38 3.51
CA THR A 225 -7.93 28.56 4.35
C THR A 225 -7.02 29.56 3.62
N VAL A 226 -7.20 30.86 3.88
CA VAL A 226 -6.36 31.94 3.31
C VAL A 226 -4.84 31.65 3.39
N PRO A 227 -4.27 31.19 4.51
CA PRO A 227 -2.84 30.84 4.55
C PRO A 227 -2.49 29.66 3.64
N GLN A 228 -3.37 28.67 3.48
CA GLN A 228 -3.16 27.54 2.57
C GLN A 228 -3.21 27.96 1.10
N GLN A 229 -4.11 28.89 0.76
CA GLN A 229 -4.17 29.47 -0.58
C GLN A 229 -2.89 30.24 -0.90
N ASN A 230 -2.43 31.12 -0.01
CA ASN A 230 -1.19 31.89 -0.20
C ASN A 230 0.03 30.97 -0.36
N GLN A 231 0.14 29.93 0.45
CA GLN A 231 1.23 28.95 0.35
C GLN A 231 1.18 28.22 -1.01
N LEU A 232 0.00 27.73 -1.42
CA LEU A 232 -0.17 27.03 -2.69
C LEU A 232 0.21 27.92 -3.89
N LEU A 233 -0.27 29.16 -3.91
CA LEU A 233 0.01 30.13 -4.98
C LEU A 233 1.49 30.54 -5.01
N GLN A 234 2.12 30.67 -3.85
CA GLN A 234 3.56 30.98 -3.76
C GLN A 234 4.41 29.85 -4.34
N GLU A 235 4.12 28.59 -3.99
CA GLU A 235 4.85 27.43 -4.53
C GLU A 235 4.62 27.23 -6.03
N LEU A 236 3.39 27.46 -6.51
CA LEU A 236 3.09 27.41 -7.94
C LEU A 236 3.79 28.53 -8.73
N ASN A 237 3.96 29.71 -8.14
CA ASN A 237 4.72 30.81 -8.74
C ASN A 237 6.24 30.55 -8.74
N ASN A 238 6.76 29.85 -7.73
CA ASN A 238 8.17 29.46 -7.68
C ASN A 238 8.51 28.42 -8.77
N ASP A 239 7.63 27.45 -9.03
CA ASP A 239 7.79 26.45 -10.09
C ASP A 239 6.49 26.19 -10.86
N GLN A 240 6.36 26.84 -12.01
CA GLN A 240 5.21 26.71 -12.90
C GLN A 240 5.01 25.27 -13.44
N LYS A 241 6.04 24.42 -13.42
CA LYS A 241 5.89 23.02 -13.86
C LYS A 241 5.04 22.20 -12.90
N LEU A 242 4.92 22.63 -11.64
CA LEU A 242 4.10 21.95 -10.64
C LEU A 242 2.63 21.87 -11.04
N VAL A 243 2.13 22.85 -11.81
CA VAL A 243 0.76 22.87 -12.36
C VAL A 243 0.40 21.56 -13.07
N TYR A 244 1.33 20.97 -13.83
CA TYR A 244 1.12 19.70 -14.53
C TYR A 244 1.09 18.49 -13.60
N HIS A 245 1.60 18.62 -12.38
CA HIS A 245 1.63 17.57 -11.37
C HIS A 245 0.50 17.69 -10.36
N VAL A 246 -0.23 18.80 -10.34
CA VAL A 246 -1.32 19.08 -9.40
C VAL A 246 -2.54 18.16 -9.61
N GLY A 247 -2.64 17.49 -10.77
CA GLY A 247 -3.71 16.53 -11.06
C GLY A 247 -5.05 17.18 -11.37
N LEU A 248 -5.03 18.43 -11.84
CA LEU A 248 -6.19 19.14 -12.35
C LEU A 248 -6.62 18.52 -13.70
N THR A 249 -7.80 17.92 -13.73
CA THR A 249 -8.44 17.45 -14.96
C THR A 249 -9.63 18.35 -15.31
N PRO A 250 -10.04 18.47 -16.58
CA PRO A 250 -11.20 19.28 -16.97
C PRO A 250 -12.46 18.92 -16.17
N THR A 251 -12.62 17.65 -15.80
CA THR A 251 -13.73 17.15 -14.98
C THR A 251 -13.76 17.67 -13.54
N LYS A 252 -12.60 18.02 -12.95
CA LYS A 252 -12.48 18.52 -11.57
C LYS A 252 -12.41 20.04 -11.50
N LEU A 253 -12.37 20.71 -12.66
CA LEU A 253 -12.37 22.17 -12.74
C LEU A 253 -13.64 22.79 -12.12
N PRO A 254 -14.87 22.26 -12.33
CA PRO A 254 -16.06 22.83 -11.70
C PRO A 254 -15.96 22.84 -10.18
N ASP A 255 -15.58 21.70 -9.60
CA ASP A 255 -15.43 21.55 -8.15
C ASP A 255 -14.39 22.54 -7.58
N LEU A 256 -13.33 22.81 -8.33
CA LEU A 256 -12.32 23.78 -7.93
C LEU A 256 -12.85 25.22 -7.98
N VAL A 257 -13.55 25.58 -9.05
CA VAL A 257 -14.11 26.91 -9.25
C VAL A 257 -15.14 27.23 -8.16
N GLU A 258 -16.00 26.27 -7.80
CA GLU A 258 -17.00 26.47 -6.74
C GLU A 258 -16.39 26.62 -5.34
N ASN A 259 -15.35 25.84 -5.03
CA ASN A 259 -14.76 25.84 -3.69
C ASN A 259 -13.66 26.89 -3.49
N ASN A 260 -12.88 27.19 -4.54
CA ASN A 260 -11.67 28.01 -4.48
C ASN A 260 -11.44 28.80 -5.80
N PRO A 261 -12.24 29.85 -6.07
CA PRO A 261 -12.21 30.59 -7.35
C PRO A 261 -10.86 31.25 -7.65
N LEU A 262 -10.20 31.86 -6.64
CA LEU A 262 -8.90 32.53 -6.83
C LEU A 262 -7.79 31.56 -7.25
N VAL A 263 -7.81 30.34 -6.71
CA VAL A 263 -6.84 29.29 -7.07
C VAL A 263 -7.13 28.78 -8.48
N ALA A 264 -8.40 28.66 -8.87
CA ALA A 264 -8.78 28.29 -10.24
C ALA A 264 -8.26 29.32 -11.25
N ILE A 265 -8.41 30.62 -10.97
CA ILE A 265 -7.91 31.70 -11.84
C ILE A 265 -6.41 31.58 -12.06
N GLU A 266 -5.62 31.52 -10.98
CA GLU A 266 -4.16 31.47 -11.12
C GLU A 266 -3.69 30.22 -11.89
N VAL A 267 -4.27 29.06 -11.59
CA VAL A 267 -3.90 27.82 -12.26
C VAL A 267 -4.29 27.85 -13.75
N LEU A 268 -5.45 28.44 -14.10
CA LEU A 268 -5.85 28.64 -15.50
C LEU A 268 -4.93 29.62 -16.23
N LEU A 269 -4.52 30.71 -15.57
CA LEU A 269 -3.55 31.67 -16.11
C LEU A 269 -2.21 30.99 -16.41
N MET A 270 -1.72 30.14 -15.51
CA MET A 270 -0.50 29.36 -15.71
C MET A 270 -0.63 28.33 -16.86
N LEU A 271 -1.83 27.82 -17.10
CA LEU A 271 -2.12 26.88 -18.19
C LEU A 271 -2.40 27.56 -19.54
N MET A 272 -2.42 28.89 -19.65
CA MET A 272 -2.76 29.57 -20.90
C MET A 272 -1.85 29.21 -22.09
N GLN A 273 -0.57 28.90 -21.82
CA GLN A 273 0.38 28.48 -22.86
C GLN A 273 0.32 26.97 -23.17
N SER A 274 -0.50 26.21 -22.42
CA SER A 274 -0.64 24.76 -22.59
C SER A 274 -1.58 24.43 -23.74
N SER A 275 -1.28 23.36 -24.47
CA SER A 275 -2.12 22.87 -25.57
C SER A 275 -3.49 22.35 -25.13
N GLN A 276 -3.67 22.07 -23.83
CA GLN A 276 -4.90 21.50 -23.27
C GLN A 276 -5.90 22.57 -22.80
N ILE A 277 -5.54 23.86 -22.84
CA ILE A 277 -6.36 24.96 -22.28
C ILE A 277 -7.76 25.04 -22.89
N THR A 278 -7.92 24.66 -24.17
CA THR A 278 -9.21 24.67 -24.88
C THR A 278 -10.24 23.75 -24.24
N GLU A 279 -9.82 22.61 -23.68
CA GLU A 279 -10.71 21.68 -22.99
C GLU A 279 -11.22 22.26 -21.67
N TYR A 280 -10.34 22.93 -20.91
CA TYR A 280 -10.71 23.61 -19.67
C TYR A 280 -11.70 24.75 -19.91
N PHE A 281 -11.49 25.58 -20.95
CA PHE A 281 -12.46 26.62 -21.32
C PHE A 281 -13.80 26.06 -21.80
N THR A 282 -13.77 24.94 -22.54
CA THR A 282 -15.01 24.28 -22.97
C THR A 282 -15.82 23.82 -21.77
N VAL A 283 -15.18 23.26 -20.74
CA VAL A 283 -15.88 22.91 -19.50
C VAL A 283 -16.35 24.17 -18.79
N LEU A 284 -15.51 25.20 -18.64
CA LEU A 284 -15.83 26.45 -17.94
C LEU A 284 -17.08 27.14 -18.50
N VAL A 285 -17.23 27.18 -19.83
CA VAL A 285 -18.42 27.76 -20.51
C VAL A 285 -19.68 26.91 -20.32
N ASN A 286 -19.53 25.60 -20.11
CA ASN A 286 -20.65 24.66 -19.93
C ASN A 286 -21.04 24.44 -18.46
N MET A 287 -20.32 25.04 -17.50
CA MET A 287 -20.69 24.97 -16.07
C MET A 287 -21.96 25.78 -15.78
N GLU A 288 -22.68 25.41 -14.72
CA GLU A 288 -23.80 26.21 -14.24
C GLU A 288 -23.30 27.60 -13.77
N MET A 289 -23.97 28.67 -14.22
CA MET A 289 -23.60 30.05 -13.91
C MET A 289 -23.78 30.35 -12.42
N SER A 290 -22.69 30.21 -11.66
CA SER A 290 -22.54 30.62 -10.26
C SER A 290 -21.72 31.90 -10.14
N LEU A 291 -21.82 32.63 -9.03
CA LEU A 291 -21.00 33.83 -8.77
C LEU A 291 -19.50 33.54 -8.91
N HIS A 292 -19.06 32.39 -8.41
CA HIS A 292 -17.67 31.93 -8.54
C HIS A 292 -17.29 31.64 -10.00
N SER A 293 -18.17 31.00 -10.78
CA SER A 293 -17.92 30.80 -12.22
C SER A 293 -17.85 32.13 -13.00
N MET A 294 -18.66 33.12 -12.63
CA MET A 294 -18.64 34.45 -13.23
C MET A 294 -17.37 35.23 -12.88
N GLU A 295 -16.87 35.11 -11.64
CA GLU A 295 -15.59 35.70 -11.24
C GLU A 295 -14.43 35.10 -12.05
N VAL A 296 -14.43 33.79 -12.29
CA VAL A 296 -13.40 33.12 -13.09
C VAL A 296 -13.50 33.49 -14.57
N LEU A 297 -14.71 33.67 -15.11
CA LEU A 297 -14.93 34.08 -16.51
C LEU A 297 -14.64 35.56 -16.80
N ALA A 298 -14.60 36.41 -15.76
CA ALA A 298 -14.39 37.85 -15.89
C ALA A 298 -12.91 38.26 -15.96
N VAL A 299 -11.98 37.32 -15.74
CA VAL A 299 -10.51 37.52 -15.79
C VAL A 299 -9.97 37.06 -17.14
#